data_AF-A0A0K2RHH9-F1
#
_entry.id   AF-A0A0K2RHH9-F1
#
_cell.length_a   1.000
_cell.length_b   1.000
_cell.length_c   1.000
_cell.angle_alpha   90.00
_cell.angle_beta   90.00
_cell.angle_gamma   90.00
#
_symmetry.space_group_name_H-M   'P 1'
#
loop_
_entity.id
_entity.type
_entity.pdbx_description
1 polymer ?
#
loop_
_entity_poly.entity_id
_entity_poly.type
_entity_poly.pdbx_seq_one_letter_code
_entity_poly.pdbx_strand_id
1 'polypeptide(L)'
;MVRQLTLTDVNELFDVRLCLETFAARMAAIRVAAGEPGGRLQELLDDTRQAIDDDRTDDVVRLSAAFHAEIVRLSGNRLLIESVKPLFGRMRWIFGLAHNRSNELQRDEHMELCNAILGGKAELAYTLAYSHIELGREPVLKGLAETLEP
;
A
#
# COMPACT_ATOMS: atom_id res chain seq x y z
N MET A 1 -23.77 4.24 17.05
CA MET A 1 -22.82 5.36 17.07
C MET A 1 -21.63 4.96 16.20
N VAL A 2 -21.41 5.63 15.06
CA VAL A 2 -20.24 5.38 14.22
C VAL A 2 -19.08 6.15 14.85
N ARG A 3 -18.00 5.46 15.23
CA ARG A 3 -16.79 6.10 15.74
C ARG A 3 -16.19 6.93 14.59
N GLN A 4 -16.01 8.23 14.80
CA GLN A 4 -15.32 9.09 13.84
C GLN A 4 -13.83 8.74 13.83
N LEU A 5 -13.21 8.83 12.65
CA LEU A 5 -11.77 8.63 12.47
C LEU A 5 -11.02 9.89 12.93
N THR A 6 -9.94 9.72 13.69
CA THR A 6 -9.05 10.83 14.09
C THR A 6 -7.69 10.76 13.41
N LEU A 7 -6.88 11.82 13.51
CA LEU A 7 -5.48 11.81 13.09
C LEU A 7 -4.67 10.76 13.85
N THR A 8 -4.96 10.56 15.13
CA THR A 8 -4.40 9.47 15.92
C THR A 8 -4.71 8.10 15.32
N ASP A 9 -5.97 7.83 14.94
CA ASP A 9 -6.33 6.56 14.28
C ASP A 9 -5.58 6.37 12.93
N VAL A 10 -5.33 7.46 12.19
CA VAL A 10 -4.55 7.42 10.95
C VAL A 10 -3.08 7.09 11.24
N ASN A 11 -2.48 7.72 12.25
CA ASN A 11 -1.09 7.45 12.63
C ASN A 11 -0.92 6.00 13.13
N GLU A 12 -1.83 5.51 13.97
CA GLU A 12 -1.86 4.11 14.42
C GLU A 12 -2.03 3.13 13.26
N LEU A 13 -2.81 3.50 12.23
CA LEU A 13 -2.92 2.71 11.02
C LEU A 13 -1.57 2.57 10.31
N PHE A 14 -0.76 3.64 10.22
CA PHE A 14 0.59 3.53 9.66
C PHE A 14 1.48 2.57 10.46
N ASP A 15 1.40 2.55 11.79
CA ASP A 15 2.15 1.60 12.63
C ASP A 15 1.74 0.14 12.35
N VAL A 16 0.43 -0.10 12.19
CA VAL A 16 -0.09 -1.41 11.82
C VAL A 16 0.37 -1.80 10.41
N ARG A 17 0.30 -0.88 9.44
CA ARG A 17 0.78 -1.12 8.07
C ARG A 17 2.26 -1.48 8.05
N LEU A 18 3.10 -0.76 8.80
CA LEU A 18 4.52 -1.09 8.90
C LEU A 18 4.75 -2.51 9.41
N CYS A 19 4.03 -2.94 10.44
CA CYS A 19 4.19 -4.29 10.98
C CYS A 19 3.77 -5.37 9.97
N LEU A 20 2.66 -5.15 9.26
CA LEU A 20 1.98 -6.17 8.49
C LEU A 20 2.43 -6.22 7.03
N GLU A 21 2.56 -5.07 6.37
CA GLU A 21 2.85 -5.00 4.94
C GLU A 21 4.34 -5.20 4.63
N THR A 22 5.25 -4.80 5.52
CA THR A 22 6.69 -5.08 5.34
C THR A 22 6.99 -6.58 5.45
N PHE A 23 6.37 -7.24 6.44
CA PHE A 23 6.40 -8.70 6.55
C PHE A 23 5.77 -9.37 5.32
N ALA A 24 4.61 -8.87 4.87
CA ALA A 24 3.96 -9.38 3.65
C ALA A 24 4.86 -9.28 2.43
N ALA A 25 5.53 -8.14 2.21
CA ALA A 25 6.43 -7.92 1.08
C ALA A 25 7.62 -8.88 1.10
N ARG A 26 8.25 -9.08 2.26
CA ARG A 26 9.32 -10.08 2.44
C ARG A 26 8.82 -11.48 2.07
N MET A 27 7.67 -11.88 2.60
CA MET A 27 7.10 -13.22 2.35
C MET A 27 6.66 -13.42 0.91
N ALA A 28 6.10 -12.39 0.28
CA ALA A 28 5.73 -12.39 -1.13
C ALA A 28 6.96 -12.65 -2.01
N ALA A 29 8.07 -11.95 -1.76
CA ALA A 29 9.31 -12.15 -2.49
C ALA A 29 9.87 -13.59 -2.33
N ILE A 30 9.86 -14.14 -1.12
CA ILE A 30 10.28 -15.53 -0.87
C ILE A 30 9.42 -16.52 -1.66
N ARG A 31 8.10 -16.30 -1.68
CA ARG A 31 7.14 -17.17 -2.37
C ARG A 31 7.26 -17.08 -3.87
N VAL A 32 7.45 -15.87 -4.42
CA VAL A 32 7.71 -15.69 -5.86
C VAL A 32 9.02 -16.37 -6.27
N ALA A 33 10.08 -16.25 -5.46
CA ALA A 33 11.33 -16.97 -5.69
C ALA A 33 11.14 -18.51 -5.67
N ALA A 34 10.14 -19.01 -4.93
CA ALA A 34 9.75 -20.42 -4.90
C ALA A 34 8.78 -20.83 -6.03
N GLY A 35 8.48 -19.94 -6.98
CA GLY A 35 7.68 -20.22 -8.16
C GLY A 35 6.21 -19.77 -8.09
N GLU A 36 5.79 -19.06 -7.04
CA GLU A 36 4.45 -18.49 -6.99
C GLU A 36 4.30 -17.36 -8.03
N PRO A 37 3.22 -17.33 -8.84
CA PRO A 37 3.04 -16.32 -9.87
C PRO A 37 2.70 -14.96 -9.24
N GLY A 38 3.55 -13.96 -9.51
CA GLY A 38 3.37 -12.58 -9.05
C GLY A 38 2.88 -11.58 -10.11
N GLY A 39 2.55 -12.04 -11.32
CA GLY A 39 2.27 -11.17 -12.48
C GLY A 39 1.16 -10.13 -12.27
N ARG A 40 0.22 -10.40 -11.36
CA ARG A 40 -0.84 -9.46 -10.99
C ARG A 40 -0.32 -8.14 -10.42
N LEU A 41 0.84 -8.14 -9.75
CA LEU A 41 1.47 -6.90 -9.28
C LEU A 41 1.84 -5.99 -10.46
N GLN A 42 2.40 -6.56 -11.52
CA GLN A 42 2.78 -5.79 -12.71
C GLN A 42 1.54 -5.23 -13.43
N GLU A 43 0.49 -6.03 -13.58
CA GLU A 43 -0.78 -5.60 -14.17
C GLU A 43 -1.36 -4.37 -13.42
N LEU A 44 -1.33 -4.40 -12.08
CA LEU A 44 -1.82 -3.28 -11.26
C LEU A 44 -0.98 -2.01 -11.44
N LEU A 45 0.33 -2.13 -11.67
CA LEU A 45 1.19 -0.98 -11.95
C LEU A 45 0.95 -0.39 -13.34
N ASP A 46 0.74 -1.25 -14.34
CA ASP A 46 0.42 -0.82 -15.69
C ASP A 46 -0.94 -0.09 -15.73
N ASP A 47 -1.94 -0.63 -15.03
CA ASP A 47 -3.25 0.02 -14.83
C ASP A 47 -3.09 1.37 -14.10
N THR A 48 -2.22 1.43 -13.09
CA THR A 48 -1.97 2.67 -12.32
C THR A 48 -1.33 3.74 -13.20
N ARG A 49 -0.36 3.37 -14.05
CA ARG A 49 0.25 4.29 -15.02
C ARG A 49 -0.82 4.87 -15.94
N GLN A 50 -1.68 4.02 -16.51
CA GLN A 50 -2.75 4.48 -17.40
C GLN A 50 -3.73 5.42 -16.67
N ALA A 51 -4.07 5.12 -15.41
CA ALA A 51 -4.95 5.98 -14.61
C ALA A 51 -4.31 7.36 -14.31
N ILE A 52 -2.99 7.42 -14.10
CA ILE A 52 -2.25 8.67 -13.95
C ILE A 52 -2.26 9.47 -15.27
N ASP A 53 -1.93 8.81 -16.38
CA ASP A 53 -1.87 9.45 -17.71
C ASP A 53 -3.24 10.03 -18.14
N ASP A 54 -4.34 9.40 -17.70
CA ASP A 54 -5.72 9.82 -17.96
C ASP A 54 -6.30 10.78 -16.88
N ASP A 55 -5.51 11.20 -15.89
CA ASP A 55 -5.93 12.05 -14.76
C ASP A 55 -7.11 11.47 -13.93
N ARG A 56 -7.18 10.13 -13.81
CA ARG A 56 -8.23 9.41 -13.06
C ARG A 56 -7.81 9.17 -11.61
N THR A 57 -7.78 10.22 -10.81
CA THR A 57 -7.27 10.18 -9.41
C THR A 57 -7.93 9.11 -8.54
N ASP A 58 -9.26 8.95 -8.60
CA ASP A 58 -9.98 7.94 -7.83
C ASP A 58 -9.56 6.50 -8.18
N ASP A 59 -9.25 6.26 -9.47
CA ASP A 59 -8.74 4.98 -9.92
C ASP A 59 -7.33 4.73 -9.39
N VAL A 60 -6.47 5.75 -9.32
CA VAL A 60 -5.12 5.64 -8.74
C VAL A 60 -5.19 5.21 -7.28
N VAL A 61 -6.06 5.83 -6.47
CA VAL A 61 -6.25 5.45 -5.06
C VAL A 61 -6.76 4.01 -4.94
N ARG A 62 -7.70 3.62 -5.79
CA ARG A 62 -8.24 2.26 -5.83
C ARG A 62 -7.18 1.22 -6.21
N LEU A 63 -6.35 1.52 -7.22
CA LEU A 63 -5.32 0.62 -7.73
C LEU A 63 -4.16 0.50 -6.74
N SER A 64 -3.77 1.60 -6.09
CA SER A 64 -2.82 1.59 -4.97
C SER A 64 -3.29 0.64 -3.85
N ALA A 65 -4.54 0.77 -3.39
CA ALA A 65 -5.08 -0.15 -2.39
C ALA A 65 -5.10 -1.63 -2.86
N ALA A 66 -5.36 -1.87 -4.15
CA ALA A 66 -5.31 -3.21 -4.73
C ALA A 66 -3.89 -3.78 -4.81
N PHE A 67 -2.88 -2.94 -5.07
CA PHE A 67 -1.47 -3.32 -5.07
C PHE A 67 -1.03 -3.81 -3.69
N HIS A 68 -1.34 -3.04 -2.63
CA HIS A 68 -1.07 -3.47 -1.25
C HIS A 68 -1.80 -4.76 -0.87
N ALA A 69 -3.06 -4.92 -1.30
CA ALA A 69 -3.82 -6.14 -1.09
C ALA A 69 -3.21 -7.36 -1.79
N GLU A 70 -2.67 -7.17 -2.99
CA GLU A 70 -2.00 -8.23 -3.74
C GLU A 70 -0.69 -8.66 -3.09
N ILE A 71 0.11 -7.74 -2.55
CA ILE A 71 1.30 -8.08 -1.76
C ILE A 71 0.92 -8.95 -0.54
N VAL A 72 -0.12 -8.55 0.20
CA VAL A 72 -0.61 -9.32 1.35
C VAL A 72 -1.12 -10.70 0.92
N ARG A 73 -1.82 -10.81 -0.22
CA ARG A 73 -2.25 -12.09 -0.78
C ARG A 73 -1.05 -12.98 -1.12
N LEU A 74 -0.03 -12.42 -1.79
CA LEU A 74 1.18 -13.13 -2.20
C LEU A 74 2.02 -13.62 -1.03
N SER A 75 1.92 -12.98 0.14
CA SER A 75 2.57 -13.47 1.38
C SER A 75 2.18 -14.91 1.74
N GLY A 76 1.03 -15.40 1.27
CA GLY A 76 0.51 -16.72 1.57
C GLY A 76 0.09 -16.93 3.02
N ASN A 77 0.18 -15.91 3.88
CA ASN A 77 -0.19 -16.00 5.27
C ASN A 77 -1.69 -15.74 5.43
N ARG A 78 -2.48 -16.82 5.54
CA ARG A 78 -3.94 -16.74 5.67
C ARG A 78 -4.40 -15.82 6.81
N LEU A 79 -3.75 -15.90 7.98
CA LEU A 79 -4.13 -15.08 9.14
C LEU A 79 -3.82 -13.60 8.90
N LEU A 80 -2.71 -13.29 8.23
CA LEU A 80 -2.39 -11.92 7.82
C LEU A 80 -3.43 -11.38 6.85
N ILE A 81 -3.79 -12.15 5.82
CA ILE A 81 -4.81 -11.77 4.83
C ILE A 81 -6.14 -11.46 5.52
N GLU A 82 -6.59 -12.34 6.41
CA GLU A 82 -7.84 -12.15 7.17
C GLU A 82 -7.78 -10.92 8.09
N SER A 83 -6.62 -10.66 8.71
CA SER A 83 -6.44 -9.54 9.64
C SER A 83 -6.35 -8.19 8.95
N VAL A 84 -5.73 -8.10 7.76
CA VAL A 84 -5.57 -6.84 7.02
C VAL A 84 -6.79 -6.51 6.16
N LYS A 85 -7.62 -7.49 5.79
CA LYS A 85 -8.78 -7.29 4.90
C LYS A 85 -9.69 -6.11 5.31
N PRO A 86 -10.06 -5.91 6.59
CA PRO A 86 -10.88 -4.77 7.00
C PRO A 86 -10.17 -3.41 6.86
N LEU A 87 -8.83 -3.40 6.85
CA LEU A 87 -8.02 -2.19 6.75
C LEU A 87 -8.00 -1.61 5.33
N PHE A 88 -8.10 -2.44 4.28
CA PHE A 88 -8.08 -1.95 2.89
C PHE A 88 -9.22 -0.97 2.58
N GLY A 89 -10.42 -1.21 3.12
CA GLY A 89 -11.54 -0.28 2.96
C GLY A 89 -11.28 1.06 3.64
N ARG A 90 -10.71 1.04 4.85
CA ARG A 90 -10.32 2.26 5.57
C ARG A 90 -9.19 3.00 4.85
N MET A 91 -8.18 2.29 4.38
CA MET A 91 -7.06 2.85 3.63
C MET A 91 -7.53 3.55 2.35
N ARG A 92 -8.42 2.92 1.56
CA ARG A 92 -8.97 3.59 0.37
C ARG A 92 -9.67 4.89 0.74
N TRP A 93 -10.48 4.89 1.79
CA TRP A 93 -11.20 6.10 2.23
C TRP A 93 -10.24 7.19 2.72
N ILE A 94 -9.27 6.85 3.56
CA ILE A 94 -8.26 7.77 4.12
C ILE A 94 -7.42 8.39 3.00
N PHE A 95 -6.88 7.57 2.08
CA PHE A 95 -6.02 8.07 1.01
C PHE A 95 -6.79 8.79 -0.08
N GLY A 96 -8.09 8.53 -0.25
CA GLY A 96 -8.97 9.33 -1.09
C GLY A 96 -9.31 10.70 -0.50
N LEU A 97 -9.06 10.94 0.78
CA LEU A 97 -9.18 12.28 1.39
C LEU A 97 -7.84 13.04 1.35
N ALA A 98 -6.72 12.32 1.42
CA ALA A 98 -5.38 12.90 1.49
C ALA A 98 -4.72 13.01 0.09
N HIS A 99 -4.94 14.13 -0.61
CA HIS A 99 -4.37 14.40 -1.94
C HIS A 99 -3.00 15.09 -1.92
N ASN A 100 -2.26 15.00 -0.82
CA ASN A 100 -1.02 15.76 -0.61
C ASN A 100 0.27 15.05 -1.08
N ARG A 101 0.15 13.98 -1.87
CA ARG A 101 1.29 13.20 -2.36
C ARG A 101 1.18 12.97 -3.86
N SER A 102 2.29 13.16 -4.58
CA SER A 102 2.36 12.91 -6.03
C SER A 102 2.02 11.45 -6.35
N ASN A 103 1.19 11.27 -7.37
CA ASN A 103 0.84 9.94 -7.86
C ASN A 103 2.01 9.28 -8.60
N GLU A 104 2.81 10.06 -9.31
CA GLU A 104 4.00 9.62 -10.03
C GLU A 104 5.07 9.08 -9.08
N LEU A 105 5.34 9.81 -7.99
CA LEU A 105 6.29 9.38 -6.96
C LEU A 105 5.85 8.07 -6.30
N GLN A 106 4.56 7.96 -5.96
CA GLN A 106 4.01 6.73 -5.38
C GLN A 106 4.11 5.55 -6.35
N ARG A 107 3.81 5.79 -7.63
CA ARG A 107 3.94 4.79 -8.69
C ARG A 107 5.39 4.33 -8.82
N ASP A 108 6.36 5.24 -8.79
CA ASP A 108 7.78 4.90 -8.87
C ASP A 108 8.22 4.01 -7.70
N GLU A 109 7.83 4.34 -6.47
CA GLU A 109 8.10 3.51 -5.29
C GLU A 109 7.42 2.12 -5.38
N HIS A 110 6.18 2.06 -5.87
CA HIS A 110 5.49 0.79 -6.09
C HIS A 110 6.18 -0.06 -7.17
N MET A 111 6.72 0.56 -8.23
CA MET A 111 7.52 -0.16 -9.24
C MET A 111 8.79 -0.75 -8.64
N GLU A 112 9.54 0.00 -7.83
CA GLU A 112 10.74 -0.52 -7.16
C GLU A 112 10.40 -1.71 -6.24
N LEU A 113 9.34 -1.58 -5.44
CA LEU A 113 8.87 -2.65 -4.57
C LEU A 113 8.42 -3.89 -5.36
N CYS A 114 7.66 -3.71 -6.44
CA CYS A 114 7.24 -4.80 -7.31
C CYS A 114 8.45 -5.52 -7.91
N ASN A 115 9.44 -4.79 -8.42
CA ASN A 115 10.66 -5.36 -8.96
C ASN A 115 11.44 -6.16 -7.91
N ALA A 116 11.48 -5.69 -6.66
CA ALA A 116 12.10 -6.43 -5.57
C ALA A 116 11.36 -7.74 -5.25
N ILE A 117 10.03 -7.70 -5.21
CA ILE A 117 9.19 -8.89 -4.98
C ILE A 117 9.34 -9.90 -6.12
N LEU A 118 9.17 -9.46 -7.37
CA LEU A 118 9.26 -10.32 -8.55
C LEU A 118 10.67 -10.87 -8.78
N GLY A 119 11.70 -10.12 -8.36
CA GLY A 119 13.08 -10.57 -8.35
C GLY A 119 13.46 -11.47 -7.18
N GLY A 120 12.52 -11.82 -6.28
CA GLY A 120 12.78 -12.66 -5.12
C GLY A 120 13.67 -12.03 -4.04
N LYS A 121 13.82 -10.71 -4.03
CA LYS A 121 14.74 -9.98 -3.16
C LYS A 121 14.07 -9.63 -1.82
N ALA A 122 13.94 -10.63 -0.95
CA ALA A 122 13.13 -10.55 0.28
C ALA A 122 13.46 -9.37 1.20
N GLU A 123 14.74 -9.16 1.53
CA GLU A 123 15.13 -8.04 2.41
C GLU A 123 14.97 -6.68 1.73
N LEU A 124 15.22 -6.61 0.42
CA LEU A 124 14.98 -5.37 -0.33
C LEU A 124 13.48 -5.04 -0.38
N ALA A 125 12.62 -6.03 -0.60
CA ALA A 125 11.18 -5.85 -0.59
C ALA A 125 10.67 -5.36 0.77
N TYR A 126 11.22 -5.89 1.88
CA TYR A 126 10.94 -5.39 3.22
C TYR A 126 11.32 -3.90 3.37
N THR A 127 12.56 -3.55 3.00
CA THR A 127 13.08 -2.18 3.15
C THR A 127 12.31 -1.17 2.30
N LEU A 128 12.01 -1.52 1.05
CA LEU A 128 11.24 -0.65 0.15
C LEU A 128 9.80 -0.47 0.63
N ALA A 129 9.16 -1.52 1.13
CA ALA A 129 7.82 -1.41 1.73
C ALA A 129 7.82 -0.51 2.96
N TYR A 130 8.83 -0.64 3.84
CA TYR A 130 8.98 0.21 5.02
C TYR A 130 9.13 1.68 4.61
N SER A 131 10.05 1.96 3.68
CA SER A 131 10.32 3.30 3.16
C SER A 131 9.07 3.93 2.55
N HIS A 132 8.36 3.21 1.68
CA HIS A 132 7.14 3.67 1.03
C HIS A 132 6.05 4.07 2.04
N ILE A 133 5.84 3.26 3.08
CA ILE A 133 4.82 3.50 4.11
C ILE A 133 5.20 4.72 4.95
N GLU A 134 6.44 4.81 5.43
CA GLU A 134 6.88 5.95 6.24
C GLU A 134 6.91 7.27 5.48
N LEU A 135 7.38 7.27 4.22
CA LEU A 135 7.36 8.46 3.36
C LEU A 135 5.93 8.93 3.10
N GLY A 136 4.94 8.03 3.13
CA GLY A 136 3.53 8.36 2.99
C GLY A 136 2.88 8.91 4.26
N ARG A 137 3.46 8.69 5.45
CA ARG A 137 2.84 9.01 6.75
C ARG A 137 2.56 10.51 6.92
N GLU A 138 3.61 11.31 6.89
CA GLU A 138 3.53 12.74 7.16
C GLU A 138 2.69 13.52 6.10
N PRO A 139 2.82 13.27 4.78
CA PRO A 139 1.96 13.91 3.78
C PRO A 139 0.48 13.61 3.98
N VAL A 140 0.14 12.36 4.36
CA VAL A 140 -1.25 11.97 4.61
C VAL A 140 -1.80 12.65 5.85
N LEU A 141 -1.06 12.66 6.96
CA LEU A 141 -1.49 13.35 8.19
C LEU A 141 -1.70 14.85 7.94
N LYS A 142 -0.80 15.50 7.21
CA LYS A 142 -0.94 16.91 6.82
C LYS A 142 -2.18 17.15 5.95
N GLY A 143 -2.47 16.26 4.99
CA GLY A 143 -3.66 16.36 4.14
C GLY A 143 -4.97 16.19 4.88
N LEU A 144 -4.96 15.53 6.04
CA LEU A 144 -6.15 15.27 6.84
C LEU A 144 -6.32 16.23 8.01
N ALA A 145 -5.32 17.05 8.33
CA ALA A 145 -5.32 17.91 9.52
C ALA A 145 -6.45 18.95 9.54
N GLU A 146 -6.97 19.34 8.37
CA GLU A 146 -8.11 20.25 8.26
C GLU A 146 -9.47 19.53 8.29
N THR A 147 -9.46 18.19 8.13
CA THR A 147 -10.68 17.36 7.98
C THR A 147 -10.97 16.50 9.22
N LEU A 148 -9.93 16.04 9.93
CA LEU A 148 -10.04 15.12 11.06
C LEU A 148 -9.64 15.80 12.37
N GLU A 149 -10.29 15.41 13.45
CA GLU A 149 -9.87 15.77 14.81
C GLU A 149 -8.53 15.08 15.15
N PRO A 150 -7.73 15.66 16.06
CA PRO A 150 -6.48 15.06 16.55
C PRO A 150 -6.62 13.61 17.05
#